data_AF-A0ABD1PPN6-F1
#
_entry.id   AF-A0ABD1PPN6-F1
#
_cell.length_a   1.000
_cell.length_b   1.000
_cell.length_c   1.000
_cell.angle_alpha   90.00
_cell.angle_beta   90.00
_cell.angle_gamma   90.00
#
_symmetry.space_group_name_H-M   'P 1'
#
loop_
_entity.id
_entity.type
_entity.pdbx_description
1 polymer ?
#
loop_
_entity_poly.entity_id
_entity_poly.type
_entity_poly.pdbx_seq_one_letter_code
_entity_poly.pdbx_strand_id
1 'polypeptide(L)'
;MGAMERMPLMKLVVYEALRIEPPVASQYAKAKWDFVVESHDAAFRIKEGEILFGFQPFATKDPRIFHRPEEFLPDRFVGENGEKLLKYVVWSNGPETERSAMMVLEGRVGWVGGER
;
A
#
# COMPACT_ATOMS: atom_id res chain seq x y z
N MET A 1 -3.90 12.85 26.05
CA MET A 1 -3.40 11.98 24.94
C MET A 1 -1.95 12.36 24.65
N GLY A 2 -1.10 11.44 24.15
CA GLY A 2 0.14 11.86 23.47
C GLY A 2 1.48 11.24 23.89
N ALA A 3 1.54 10.15 24.67
CA ALA A 3 2.84 9.47 24.88
C ALA A 3 3.34 8.79 23.59
N MET A 4 2.43 8.12 22.86
CA MET A 4 2.75 7.40 21.63
C MET A 4 3.07 8.34 20.45
N GLU A 5 2.43 9.51 20.37
CA GLU A 5 2.72 10.48 19.32
C GLU A 5 4.12 11.10 19.43
N ARG A 6 4.71 11.08 20.63
CA ARG A 6 6.09 11.51 20.88
C ARG A 6 7.13 10.42 20.59
N MET A 7 6.71 9.27 20.07
CA MET A 7 7.59 8.16 19.71
C MET A 7 7.52 7.89 18.20
N PRO A 8 8.02 8.79 17.35
CA PRO A 8 7.91 8.65 15.89
C PRO A 8 8.53 7.35 15.40
N LEU A 9 9.68 6.95 15.96
CA LEU A 9 10.35 5.70 15.61
C LEU A 9 9.47 4.47 15.85
N MET A 10 8.65 4.46 16.91
CA MET A 10 7.75 3.34 17.20
C MET A 10 6.78 3.10 16.04
N LYS A 11 6.19 4.17 15.49
CA LYS A 11 5.26 4.11 14.36
C LYS A 11 5.95 3.57 13.11
N LEU A 12 7.18 4.03 12.84
CA LEU A 12 7.95 3.64 11.65
C LEU A 12 8.40 2.17 11.71
N VAL A 13 8.78 1.69 12.90
CA VAL A 13 9.12 0.27 13.12
C VAL A 13 7.90 -0.63 12.88
N VAL A 14 6.70 -0.20 13.27
CA VAL A 14 5.46 -0.94 12.99
C VAL A 14 5.22 -1.04 11.48
N TYR A 15 5.44 0.03 10.72
CA TYR A 15 5.34 -0.03 9.25
C TYR A 15 6.35 -0.99 8.63
N GLU A 16 7.59 -1.04 9.13
CA GLU A 16 8.58 -1.99 8.63
C GLU A 16 8.18 -3.43 8.92
N ALA A 17 7.62 -3.71 10.10
CA ALA A 17 7.12 -5.04 10.44
C ALA A 17 6.00 -5.48 9.48
N LEU A 18 5.05 -4.59 9.20
CA LEU A 18 3.94 -4.88 8.29
C LEU A 18 4.36 -4.95 6.82
N ARG A 19 5.42 -4.23 6.43
CA ARG A 19 6.02 -4.33 5.09
C ARG A 19 6.71 -5.67 4.90
N ILE A 20 7.58 -6.07 5.82
CA ILE A 20 8.40 -7.28 5.67
C ILE A 20 7.56 -8.56 5.79
N GLU A 21 6.55 -8.54 6.65
CA GLU A 21 5.69 -9.69 6.90
C GLU A 21 4.22 -9.22 6.98
N PRO A 22 3.57 -9.01 5.82
CA PRO A 22 2.16 -8.67 5.78
C PRO A 22 1.31 -9.79 6.43
N PRO A 23 0.49 -9.49 7.45
CA PRO A 23 -0.30 -10.52 8.16
C PRO A 23 -1.26 -11.28 7.24
N VAL A 24 -1.72 -10.64 6.17
CA VAL A 24 -2.54 -11.24 5.14
C VAL A 24 -1.80 -11.08 3.82
N ALA A 25 -1.24 -12.17 3.30
CA ALA A 25 -0.38 -12.12 2.12
C ALA A 25 -1.14 -12.09 0.79
N SER A 26 -2.40 -12.56 0.76
CA SER A 26 -3.19 -12.72 -0.46
C SER A 26 -4.32 -11.72 -0.54
N GLN A 27 -4.43 -10.98 -1.64
CA GLN A 27 -5.55 -10.10 -1.94
C GLN A 27 -6.19 -10.50 -3.27
N TYR A 28 -7.52 -10.36 -3.31
CA TYR A 28 -8.32 -10.64 -4.49
C TYR A 28 -9.24 -9.48 -4.78
N ALA A 29 -9.41 -9.17 -6.06
CA ALA A 29 -10.38 -8.20 -6.52
C ALA A 29 -11.00 -8.66 -7.83
N LYS A 30 -12.27 -8.29 -8.06
CA LYS A 30 -12.92 -8.46 -9.36
C LYS A 30 -13.00 -7.10 -10.04
N ALA A 31 -12.53 -7.01 -11.27
CA ALA A 31 -12.59 -5.80 -12.08
C ALA A 31 -14.05 -5.39 -12.31
N LYS A 32 -14.38 -4.12 -12.01
CA LYS A 32 -15.72 -3.54 -12.16
C LYS A 32 -15.94 -2.82 -13.49
N TRP A 33 -14.87 -2.57 -14.24
CA TRP A 33 -14.86 -1.96 -15.57
C TRP A 33 -13.53 -2.31 -16.24
N ASP A 34 -13.37 -1.97 -17.52
CA ASP A 34 -12.12 -2.10 -18.27
C ASP A 34 -11.09 -1.04 -17.82
N PHE A 35 -9.86 -1.44 -17.51
CA PHE A 35 -8.77 -0.51 -17.19
C PHE A 35 -7.40 -1.09 -17.53
N VAL A 36 -6.33 -0.31 -17.31
CA VAL A 36 -4.94 -0.74 -17.54
C VAL A 36 -4.21 -0.78 -16.20
N VAL A 37 -3.49 -1.88 -15.96
CA VAL A 37 -2.56 -2.03 -14.83
C VAL A 37 -1.13 -1.92 -15.38
N GLU A 38 -0.34 -1.04 -14.78
CA GLU A 38 1.07 -0.87 -15.14
C GLU A 38 1.98 -1.60 -14.15
N SER A 39 2.97 -2.30 -14.68
CA SER A 39 4.11 -2.82 -13.94
C SER A 39 5.34 -1.95 -14.25
N HIS A 40 6.50 -2.33 -13.73
CA HIS A 40 7.74 -1.59 -14.02
C HIS A 40 8.15 -1.58 -15.49
N ASP A 41 7.77 -2.61 -16.25
CA ASP A 41 8.29 -2.83 -17.61
C ASP A 41 7.15 -2.94 -18.66
N ALA A 42 5.90 -3.00 -18.24
CA ALA A 42 4.78 -3.29 -19.13
C ALA A 42 3.45 -2.73 -18.62
N ALA A 43 2.46 -2.71 -19.51
CA ALA A 43 1.08 -2.36 -19.20
C ALA A 43 0.13 -3.46 -19.68
N PHE A 44 -0.85 -3.81 -18.85
CA PHE A 44 -1.79 -4.89 -19.09
C PHE A 44 -3.21 -4.36 -19.06
N ARG A 45 -3.97 -4.61 -20.13
CA ARG A 45 -5.40 -4.27 -20.16
C ARG A 45 -6.20 -5.35 -19.45
N ILE A 46 -6.92 -4.95 -18.41
CA ILE A 46 -7.82 -5.78 -17.62
C ILE A 46 -9.25 -5.49 -18.06
N LYS A 47 -10.03 -6.54 -18.29
CA LYS A 47 -11.44 -6.43 -18.68
C LYS A 47 -12.36 -6.50 -17.47
N GLU A 48 -13.53 -5.89 -17.60
CA GLU A 48 -14.60 -6.06 -16.62
C GLU A 48 -14.87 -7.55 -16.34
N GLY A 49 -14.97 -7.88 -15.06
CA GLY A 49 -15.26 -9.23 -14.59
C GLY A 49 -14.04 -10.13 -14.36
N GLU A 50 -12.85 -9.76 -14.81
CA GLU A 50 -11.62 -10.52 -14.53
C GLU A 50 -11.27 -10.49 -13.03
N ILE A 51 -10.70 -11.60 -12.55
CA ILE A 51 -10.24 -11.74 -11.16
C ILE A 51 -8.75 -11.42 -11.12
N LEU A 52 -8.42 -10.41 -10.32
CA LEU A 52 -7.07 -10.00 -10.00
C LEU A 52 -6.63 -10.66 -8.71
N PHE A 53 -5.38 -11.11 -8.68
CA PHE A 53 -4.73 -11.67 -7.52
C PHE A 53 -3.42 -10.92 -7.26
N GLY A 54 -3.24 -10.48 -6.02
CA GLY A 54 -2.02 -9.88 -5.54
C GLY A 54 -1.43 -10.72 -4.42
N PHE A 55 -0.14 -11.02 -4.52
CA PHE A 55 0.63 -11.59 -3.42
C PHE A 55 1.49 -10.49 -2.79
N GLN A 56 0.97 -9.90 -1.70
CA GLN A 56 1.53 -8.71 -1.06
C GLN A 56 3.03 -8.80 -0.74
N PRO A 57 3.58 -9.92 -0.23
CA PRO A 57 4.99 -10.00 0.09
C PRO A 57 5.92 -9.71 -1.09
N PHE A 58 5.50 -9.98 -2.33
CA PHE A 58 6.31 -9.64 -3.51
C PHE A 58 6.29 -8.15 -3.80
N ALA A 59 5.15 -7.48 -3.62
CA ALA A 59 5.04 -6.04 -3.80
C ALA A 59 5.77 -5.26 -2.68
N THR A 60 5.64 -5.69 -1.43
CA THR A 60 6.25 -5.00 -0.28
C THR A 60 7.75 -5.29 -0.11
N LYS A 61 8.28 -6.27 -0.86
CA LYS A 61 9.71 -6.60 -0.92
C LYS A 61 10.30 -6.38 -2.32
N ASP A 62 9.69 -5.53 -3.12
CA ASP A 62 10.21 -5.23 -4.45
C ASP A 62 11.58 -4.51 -4.35
N PRO A 63 12.68 -5.07 -4.91
CA PRO A 63 14.00 -4.46 -4.86
C PRO A 63 14.12 -3.17 -5.69
N ARG A 64 13.20 -2.92 -6.63
CA ARG A 64 13.16 -1.66 -7.40
C ARG A 64 12.58 -0.50 -6.57
N ILE A 65 11.86 -0.82 -5.49
CA ILE A 65 11.24 0.15 -4.58
C ILE A 65 12.03 0.24 -3.27
N PHE A 66 12.39 -0.90 -2.67
CA PHE A 66 13.03 -0.97 -1.36
C PHE A 66 14.46 -1.51 -1.48
N HIS A 67 15.44 -0.71 -1.03
CA HIS A 67 16.81 -1.18 -0.84
C HIS A 67 16.88 -2.22 0.30
N ARG A 68 17.63 -3.32 0.10
CA ARG A 68 17.66 -4.47 1.03
C ARG A 68 16.23 -4.89 1.44
N PRO A 69 15.40 -5.34 0.49
CA PRO A 69 13.97 -5.53 0.72
C PRO A 69 13.66 -6.71 1.67
N GLU A 70 14.55 -7.68 1.74
CA GLU A 70 14.44 -8.86 2.60
C GLU A 70 14.95 -8.62 4.03
N GLU A 71 15.60 -7.48 4.30
CA GLU A 71 16.10 -7.14 5.63
C GLU A 71 15.08 -6.30 6.39
N PHE A 72 14.94 -6.58 7.68
CA PHE A 72 14.20 -5.73 8.61
C PHE A 72 15.07 -4.53 9.00
N LEU A 73 14.69 -3.33 8.54
CA LEU A 73 15.40 -2.08 8.82
C LEU A 73 14.51 -1.17 9.68
N PRO A 74 14.71 -1.13 11.02
CA PRO A 74 13.86 -0.36 11.94
C PRO A 74 13.74 1.13 11.59
N ASP A 75 14.73 1.66 10.90
CA ASP A 75 14.89 3.06 10.51
C ASP A 75 14.57 3.33 9.03
N ARG A 76 14.03 2.33 8.28
CA ARG A 76 13.75 2.45 6.83
C ARG A 76 12.96 3.70 6.45
N PHE A 77 12.01 4.07 7.29
CA PHE A 77 11.08 5.17 7.05
C PHE A 77 11.49 6.47 7.78
N VAL A 78 12.70 6.55 8.33
CA VAL A 78 13.19 7.74 9.05
C VAL A 78 13.74 8.78 8.09
N GLY A 79 13.39 10.05 8.33
CA GLY A 79 13.87 11.20 7.56
C GLY A 79 13.17 11.37 6.21
N GLU A 80 13.44 12.48 5.52
CA GLU A 80 12.69 12.89 4.31
C GLU A 80 12.66 11.83 3.20
N ASN A 81 13.75 11.09 3.01
CA ASN A 81 13.81 10.04 2.00
C ASN A 81 13.06 8.77 2.44
N GLY A 82 13.10 8.43 3.73
CA GLY A 82 12.35 7.31 4.29
C GLY A 82 10.84 7.57 4.29
N GLU A 83 10.42 8.79 4.63
CA GLU A 83 9.00 9.17 4.63
C GLU A 83 8.37 9.09 3.25
N LYS A 84 9.12 9.39 2.18
CA LYS A 84 8.66 9.20 0.79
C LYS A 84 8.32 7.75 0.45
N LEU A 85 8.90 6.77 1.16
CA LEU A 85 8.61 5.35 0.96
C LEU A 85 7.27 4.93 1.57
N LEU A 86 6.68 5.75 2.47
CA LEU A 86 5.39 5.43 3.10
C LEU A 86 4.24 5.34 2.09
N LYS A 87 4.37 5.98 0.92
CA LYS A 87 3.39 5.83 -0.18
C LYS A 87 3.29 4.40 -0.73
N TYR A 88 4.30 3.57 -0.48
CA TYR A 88 4.32 2.15 -0.87
C TYR A 88 3.89 1.22 0.28
N VAL A 89 3.59 1.76 1.46
CA VAL A 89 2.90 1.04 2.52
C VAL A 89 1.41 1.10 2.21
N VAL A 90 0.82 -0.04 1.88
CA VAL A 90 -0.55 -0.14 1.39
C VAL A 90 -1.39 -1.05 2.30
N TRP A 91 -2.65 -0.67 2.44
CA TRP A 91 -3.68 -1.39 3.16
C TRP A 91 -4.78 -1.84 2.21
N SER A 92 -5.73 -2.61 2.72
CA SER A 92 -6.91 -3.03 1.94
C SER A 92 -7.77 -1.86 1.44
N ASN A 93 -7.64 -0.68 2.05
CA ASN A 93 -8.36 0.54 1.68
C ASN A 93 -7.50 1.61 0.98
N GLY A 94 -6.29 1.26 0.54
CA GLY A 94 -5.40 2.16 -0.20
C GLY A 94 -4.06 2.41 0.50
N PRO A 95 -3.23 3.31 -0.04
CA PRO A 95 -1.94 3.70 0.55
C PRO A 95 -2.08 4.38 1.92
N GLU A 96 -1.12 4.17 2.81
CA GLU A 96 -1.06 4.82 4.13
C GLU A 96 -1.07 6.35 4.05
N THR A 97 -0.46 6.90 3.00
CA THR A 97 -0.37 8.35 2.79
C THR A 97 -1.67 8.96 2.27
N GLU A 98 -2.63 8.15 1.85
CA GLU A 98 -3.94 8.62 1.43
C GLU A 98 -4.91 8.61 2.61
N ARG A 99 -5.91 9.51 2.57
CA ARG A 99 -6.95 9.52 3.60
C ARG A 99 -7.67 8.17 3.52
N SER A 100 -7.48 7.33 4.53
CA SER A 100 -8.18 6.07 4.69
C SER A 100 -9.65 6.25 4.33
N ALA A 101 -10.07 5.69 3.20
CA ALA A 101 -11.48 5.48 2.97
C ALA A 101 -11.87 4.42 4.01
N MET A 102 -12.50 4.86 5.10
CA MET A 102 -13.35 3.96 5.85
C MET A 102 -14.25 3.30 4.81
N MET A 103 -14.14 1.98 4.66
CA MET A 103 -15.09 1.23 3.84
C MET A 103 -16.44 1.39 4.53
N VAL A 104 -17.15 2.47 4.20
CA VAL A 104 -18.54 2.65 4.58
C VAL A 104 -19.25 1.50 3.89
N LEU A 105 -19.67 0.50 4.68
CA LEU A 105 -20.54 -0.61 4.27
C LEU A 105 -21.96 -0.10 3.97
N GLU A 106 -22.05 1.00 3.24
CA GLU A 106 -23.29 1.68 2.88
C GLU A 106 -23.14 2.32 1.50
N GLY A 107 -23.17 1.46 0.48
CA GLY A 107 -23.92 1.70 -0.76
C GLY A 107 -23.54 2.86 -1.70
N ARG A 108 -22.51 3.69 -1.44
CA ARG A 108 -22.10 4.76 -2.38
C ARG A 108 -20.60 4.99 -2.35
N VAL A 109 -19.89 4.50 -3.37
CA VAL A 109 -18.50 4.88 -3.62
C VAL A 109 -18.49 5.94 -4.71
N GLY A 110 -18.40 7.20 -4.28
CA GLY A 110 -17.91 8.31 -5.10
C GLY A 110 -16.42 8.49 -4.82
N TRP A 111 -15.61 8.48 -5.87
CA TRP A 111 -14.20 8.86 -5.82
C TRP A 111 -14.09 10.35 -5.44
N VAL A 112 -13.26 10.68 -4.45
CA VAL A 112 -12.75 12.04 -4.25
C VAL A 112 -11.32 12.06 -4.76
N GLY A 113 -11.12 12.66 -5.92
CA GLY A 113 -9.82 12.77 -6.57
C GLY A 113 -9.94 13.00 -8.07
N GLY A 114 -10.59 14.09 -8.46
CA GLY A 114 -10.71 14.52 -9.85
C GLY A 114 -11.59 15.75 -9.94
N GLU A 115 -10.98 16.91 -10.16
CA GLU A 115 -11.66 18.13 -10.57
C GLU A 115 -12.65 17.85 -11.70
N ARG A 116 -13.93 18.11 -11.42
CA ARG A 116 -14.92 18.69 -12.34
C ARG A 116 -15.81 19.61 -11.53
#